data_AF-A0A2M6VDT7-F1
#
_entry.id   AF-A0A2M6VDT7-F1
#
_cell.length_a   1.000
_cell.length_b   1.000
_cell.length_c   1.000
_cell.angle_alpha   90.00
_cell.angle_beta   90.00
_cell.angle_gamma   90.00
#
_symmetry.space_group_name_H-M   'P 1'
#
loop_
_entity.id
_entity.type
_entity.pdbx_description
1 polymer ?
#
loop_
_entity_poly.entity_id
_entity_poly.type
_entity_poly.pdbx_seq_one_letter_code
_entity_poly.pdbx_strand_id
1 'polypeptide(L)' 'MKHDTATASTEHQHHVQAAEHLELAAKSHKEAAKLISAGDHKAALQHVETAKTHTAHASDHVKEAQKKSMSAVKAHA' A
#
# COMPACT_ATOMS: atom_id res chain seq x y z
N MET A 1 -30.64 -8.37 12.04
CA MET A 1 -29.34 -7.67 11.89
C MET A 1 -28.35 -8.66 11.26
N LYS A 2 -28.16 -8.60 9.94
CA LYS A 2 -27.10 -9.35 9.25
C LYS A 2 -25.96 -8.37 9.08
N HIS A 3 -24.99 -8.43 9.98
CA HIS A 3 -23.84 -7.54 9.92
C HIS A 3 -23.00 -7.86 8.68
N ASP A 4 -22.56 -6.79 8.03
CA ASP A 4 -21.62 -6.64 6.92
C ASP A 4 -20.31 -7.42 7.02
N THR A 5 -20.35 -8.75 7.10
CA THR A 5 -19.12 -9.56 7.08
C THR A 5 -18.36 -9.43 5.75
N ALA A 6 -19.09 -9.12 4.65
CA ALA A 6 -18.51 -8.94 3.33
C ALA A 6 -17.75 -7.60 3.18
N THR A 7 -18.32 -6.51 3.71
CA THR A 7 -17.74 -5.16 3.60
C THR A 7 -16.49 -5.04 4.45
N ALA A 8 -16.54 -5.52 5.71
CA ALA A 8 -15.40 -5.60 6.61
C ALA A 8 -14.26 -6.48 6.06
N SER A 9 -14.59 -7.56 5.34
CA SER A 9 -13.58 -8.40 4.68
C SER A 9 -12.84 -7.64 3.58
N THR A 10 -13.52 -6.78 2.81
CA THR A 10 -12.89 -6.01 1.74
C THR A 10 -12.05 -4.82 2.22
N GLU A 11 -12.46 -4.13 3.30
CA GLU A 11 -11.65 -3.06 3.90
C GLU A 11 -10.38 -3.64 4.54
N HIS A 12 -10.52 -4.75 5.28
CA HIS A 12 -9.39 -5.47 5.85
C HIS A 12 -8.41 -5.93 4.77
N GLN A 13 -8.91 -6.50 3.67
CA GLN A 13 -8.07 -6.90 2.54
C GLN A 13 -7.29 -5.73 1.94
N HIS A 14 -7.92 -4.57 1.74
CA HIS A 14 -7.21 -3.40 1.23
C HIS A 14 -6.12 -2.91 2.19
N HIS A 15 -6.35 -2.95 3.51
CA HIS A 15 -5.29 -2.62 4.48
C HIS A 15 -4.13 -3.64 4.47
N VAL A 16 -4.42 -4.93 4.34
CA VAL A 16 -3.38 -5.97 4.21
C VAL A 16 -2.56 -5.76 2.93
N GLN A 17 -3.21 -5.55 1.79
CA GLN A 17 -2.53 -5.29 0.52
C GLN A 17 -1.70 -4.00 0.55
N ALA A 18 -2.20 -2.95 1.21
CA ALA A 18 -1.44 -1.73 1.43
C ALA A 18 -0.18 -2.00 2.26
N ALA A 19 -0.29 -2.80 3.33
CA ALA A 19 0.85 -3.19 4.16
C ALA A 19 1.89 -4.00 3.38
N GLU A 20 1.46 -4.96 2.56
CA GLU A 20 2.35 -5.74 1.69
C GLU A 20 3.14 -4.85 0.72
N HIS A 21 2.46 -3.90 0.09
CA HIS A 21 3.12 -2.93 -0.79
C HIS A 21 4.09 -2.02 -0.02
N LEU A 22 3.74 -1.56 1.18
CA LEU A 22 4.66 -0.77 2.01
C LEU A 22 5.89 -1.58 2.44
N GLU A 23 5.74 -2.88 2.70
CA GLU A 23 6.87 -3.76 3.00
C GLU A 23 7.82 -3.88 1.79
N LEU A 24 7.27 -4.06 0.58
CA LEU A 24 8.07 -4.10 -0.65
C LEU A 24 8.75 -2.75 -0.93
N ALA A 25 8.06 -1.63 -0.70
CA ALA A 25 8.65 -0.30 -0.81
C ALA A 25 9.81 -0.10 0.17
N ALA A 26 9.63 -0.52 1.43
CA ALA A 26 10.67 -0.45 2.45
C ALA A 26 11.89 -1.32 2.09
N LYS A 27 11.67 -2.53 1.55
CA LYS A 27 12.76 -3.39 1.04
C LYS A 27 13.53 -2.71 -0.09
N SER A 28 12.83 -2.16 -1.08
CA SER A 28 13.48 -1.44 -2.19
C SER A 28 14.26 -0.22 -1.73
N HIS A 29 13.74 0.57 -0.78
CA HIS A 29 14.50 1.69 -0.20
C HIS A 29 15.78 1.23 0.52
N LYS A 30 15.74 0.10 1.23
CA LYS A 30 16.94 -0.47 1.87
C LYS A 30 17.98 -0.91 0.83
N GLU A 31 17.55 -1.55 -0.26
CA GLU A 31 18.46 -1.94 -1.35
C GLU A 31 19.04 -0.72 -2.07
N ALA A 32 18.23 0.32 -2.32
CA ALA A 32 18.72 1.58 -2.87
C ALA A 32 19.81 2.20 -1.97
N ALA A 33 19.62 2.20 -0.65
CA ALA A 33 20.62 2.72 0.29
C ALA A 33 21.94 1.92 0.25
N LYS A 34 21.87 0.59 0.12
CA LYS A 34 23.06 -0.27 -0.06
C LYS A 34 23.79 0.06 -1.36
N LEU A 35 23.06 0.20 -2.47
CA LEU A 35 23.62 0.49 -3.78
C LEU A 35 24.26 1.88 -3.85
N ILE A 36 23.63 2.90 -3.23
CA ILE A 36 24.23 4.23 -3.05
C ILE A 36 25.55 4.12 -2.28
N SER A 37 25.56 3.37 -1.17
CA SER A 37 26.77 3.17 -0.36
C SER A 37 27.87 2.42 -1.13
N ALA A 38 27.50 1.58 -2.09
CA ALA A 38 28.41 0.88 -3.00
C ALA A 38 28.81 1.71 -4.24
N GLY A 39 28.27 2.91 -4.41
CA GLY A 39 28.55 3.80 -5.55
C GLY A 39 27.70 3.54 -6.81
N ASP A 40 26.83 2.54 -6.81
CA ASP A 40 25.92 2.25 -7.92
C ASP A 40 24.62 3.05 -7.81
N HIS A 41 24.70 4.32 -8.21
CA HIS A 41 23.58 5.24 -8.19
C HIS A 41 22.51 4.88 -9.23
N LYS A 42 22.88 4.21 -10.33
CA LYS A 42 21.94 3.85 -11.40
C LYS A 42 21.01 2.74 -10.91
N ALA A 43 21.55 1.67 -10.35
CA ALA A 43 20.74 0.60 -9.78
C ALA A 43 19.93 1.10 -8.58
N ALA A 44 20.49 2.00 -7.76
CA ALA A 44 19.75 2.62 -6.67
C ALA A 44 18.51 3.39 -7.14
N LEU A 45 18.60 4.15 -8.25
CA LEU A 45 17.46 4.85 -8.82
C LEU A 45 16.34 3.90 -9.24
N GLN A 46 16.67 2.73 -9.82
CA GLN A 46 15.66 1.73 -10.18
C GLN A 46 14.91 1.20 -8.94
N HIS A 47 15.61 0.99 -7.83
CA HIS A 47 14.99 0.61 -6.57
C HIS A 47 14.14 1.75 -5.97
N VAL A 48 14.55 3.00 -6.11
CA VAL A 48 13.74 4.16 -5.70
C VAL A 48 12.45 4.24 -6.52
N GLU A 49 12.51 4.06 -7.83
CA GLU A 49 11.30 4.03 -8.68
C GLU A 49 10.37 2.88 -8.31
N THR A 50 10.94 1.69 -8.04
CA THR A 50 10.18 0.53 -7.56
C THR A 50 9.48 0.84 -6.24
N ALA A 51 10.16 1.48 -5.29
CA ALA A 51 9.59 1.85 -4.00
C ALA A 51 8.46 2.89 -4.14
N LYS A 52 8.61 3.86 -5.06
CA LYS A 52 7.56 4.84 -5.37
C LYS A 52 6.32 4.16 -5.92
N THR A 53 6.47 3.22 -6.86
CA THR A 53 5.34 2.47 -7.43
C THR A 53 4.57 1.71 -6.36
N HIS A 54 5.27 0.99 -5.48
CA HIS A 54 4.62 0.28 -4.39
C HIS A 54 3.94 1.22 -3.38
N THR A 55 4.55 2.36 -3.08
CA THR A 55 3.93 3.38 -2.20
C THR A 55 2.65 3.95 -2.82
N ALA A 56 2.62 4.15 -4.14
CA ALA A 56 1.42 4.57 -4.86
C ALA A 56 0.32 3.51 -4.75
N HIS A 57 0.64 2.24 -4.99
CA HIS A 57 -0.33 1.14 -4.88
C HIS A 57 -0.89 1.02 -3.45
N ALA A 58 -0.02 1.13 -2.43
CA ALA A 58 -0.45 1.13 -1.04
C ALA A 58 -1.42 2.29 -0.76
N SER A 59 -1.13 3.48 -1.29
CA SER A 59 -1.99 4.65 -1.16
C SER A 59 -3.34 4.44 -1.83
N ASP A 60 -3.38 3.80 -3.01
CA ASP A 60 -4.64 3.49 -3.69
C ASP A 60 -5.47 2.47 -2.92
N HIS A 61 -4.87 1.43 -2.35
CA HIS A 61 -5.58 0.52 -1.46
C HIS A 61 -6.15 1.23 -0.22
N VAL A 62 -5.41 2.14 0.40
CA VAL A 62 -5.92 2.94 1.53
C VAL A 62 -7.11 3.81 1.10
N LYS A 63 -7.06 4.44 -0.08
CA LYS A 63 -8.19 5.20 -0.62
C LYS A 63 -9.42 4.32 -0.86
N GLU A 64 -9.23 3.13 -1.42
CA GLU A 64 -10.33 2.19 -1.67
C GLU A 64 -10.95 1.67 -0.36
N ALA A 65 -10.14 1.41 0.67
CA ALA A 65 -10.63 1.11 2.01
C ALA A 65 -11.47 2.28 2.57
N GLN A 66 -10.98 3.52 2.45
CA GLN A 66 -11.69 4.71 2.93
C GLN A 66 -13.02 4.97 2.21
N LYS A 67 -13.07 4.81 0.88
CA LYS A 67 -14.30 4.97 0.09
C LYS A 67 -15.38 3.96 0.48
N LYS A 68 -14.98 2.72 0.78
CA LYS A 68 -15.90 1.67 1.23
C LYS A 68 -16.40 1.92 2.64
N SER A 69 -15.54 2.43 3.52
CA SER A 69 -15.92 2.87 4.86
C SER A 69 -16.99 3.96 4.84
N MET A 70 -16.85 4.97 3.97
CA MET A 70 -17.86 6.04 3.83
C MET A 70 -19.16 5.57 3.15
N SER A 71 -19.10 4.56 2.28
CA SER A 71 -20.29 4.00 1.62
C SER A 71 -21.12 3.14 2.58
N ALA A 72 -20.47 2.43 3.51
CA ALA A 72 -21.15 1.69 4.58
C ALA A 72 -21.90 2.62 5.55
N VAL A 73 -21.37 3.82 5.82
CA VAL A 73 -22.02 4.80 6.71
C VAL A 73 -23.29 5.40 6.10
N LYS A 74 -23.38 5.56 4.78
CA LYS A 74 -24.57 6.14 4.12
C LYS A 74 -25.74 5.15 3.97
N ALA A 75 -25.51 3.85 4.10
CA ALA A 75 -26.55 2.82 4.01
C ALA A 75 -27.29 2.57 5.33
N HIS A 76 -26.91 3.25 6.41
CA HIS A 76 -27.43 3.06 7.76
C HIS A 76 -28.20 4.28 8.34
N ALA A 77 -28.46 5.31 7.54
CA ALA A 77 -29.24 6.50 7.92
C ALA A 77 -30.64 6.48 7.27
#